data_AF-A0A368T4L3-F1
#
_entry.id   AF-A0A368T4L3-F1
#
_cell.length_a   1.000
_cell.length_b   1.000
_cell.length_c   1.000
_cell.angle_alpha   90.00
_cell.angle_beta   90.00
_cell.angle_gamma   90.00
#
_symmetry.space_group_name_H-M   'P 1'
#
loop_
_entity.id
_entity.type
_entity.pdbx_description
1 polymer ?
#
loop_
_entity_poly.entity_id
_entity_poly.type
_entity_poly.pdbx_seq_one_letter_code
_entity_poly.pdbx_strand_id
1 'polypeptide(L)'
;MPAGPHYTQGKNLKDAEAMAADAVALLLDVDPATITVNLTVEAPEEARVHLRAMADAESARDEAERKRLAELAAAAQALVDAGMTVRDAGRVLGTSHQRVAQLTKRPGAPA
;
A
#
# COMPACT_ATOMS: atom_id res chain seq x y z
N MET A 1 31.37 -30.78 10.29
CA MET A 1 31.06 -29.78 9.25
C MET A 1 31.70 -28.45 9.66
N PRO A 2 32.50 -27.77 8.82
CA PRO A 2 33.02 -26.46 9.19
C PRO A 2 31.86 -25.46 9.27
N ALA A 3 31.58 -24.98 10.48
CA ALA A 3 30.46 -24.11 10.83
C ALA A 3 30.73 -22.64 10.46
N GLY A 4 31.02 -22.38 9.18
CA GLY A 4 31.26 -21.05 8.64
C GLY A 4 30.07 -20.54 7.81
N PRO A 5 29.96 -19.22 7.58
CA PRO A 5 28.99 -18.69 6.64
C PRO A 5 29.24 -19.24 5.23
N HIS A 6 28.16 -19.63 4.54
CA HIS A 6 28.18 -20.06 3.15
C HIS A 6 27.74 -18.93 2.24
N TYR A 7 28.40 -18.81 1.09
CA TYR A 7 28.15 -17.75 0.11
C TYR A 7 27.85 -18.36 -1.25
N THR A 8 26.95 -17.72 -1.98
CA THR A 8 26.62 -18.00 -3.38
C THR A 8 26.53 -16.68 -4.14
N GLN A 9 26.41 -16.72 -5.46
CA GLN A 9 26.35 -15.53 -6.30
C GLN A 9 25.37 -15.71 -7.46
N GLY A 10 24.65 -14.63 -7.80
CA GLY A 10 23.78 -14.53 -8.97
C GLY A 10 24.13 -13.28 -9.78
N LYS A 11 23.68 -13.21 -11.03
CA LYS A 11 23.92 -12.03 -11.89
C LYS A 11 22.97 -10.88 -11.56
N ASN A 12 21.79 -11.20 -11.04
CA ASN A 12 20.76 -10.26 -10.63
C ASN A 12 19.88 -10.85 -9.51
N LEU A 13 18.98 -10.05 -8.92
CA LEU A 13 18.12 -10.48 -7.81
C LEU A 13 17.20 -11.66 -8.15
N LYS A 14 16.81 -11.86 -9.42
CA LYS A 14 15.97 -13.01 -9.81
C LYS A 14 16.70 -14.34 -9.65
N ASP A 15 18.04 -14.31 -9.67
CA ASP A 15 18.85 -15.52 -9.51
C ASP A 15 19.03 -15.85 -8.01
N ALA A 16 18.80 -14.91 -7.10
CA ALA A 16 19.21 -15.02 -5.70
C ALA A 16 18.54 -16.19 -4.97
N GLU A 17 17.23 -16.40 -5.18
CA GLU A 17 16.49 -17.49 -4.53
C GLU A 17 16.96 -18.86 -5.03
N ALA A 18 17.09 -19.04 -6.34
CA ALA A 18 17.58 -20.28 -6.94
C ALA A 18 19.02 -20.58 -6.51
N MET A 19 19.92 -19.58 -6.55
CA MET A 19 21.31 -19.74 -6.14
C MET A 19 21.48 -20.05 -4.65
N ALA A 20 20.59 -19.53 -3.79
CA ALA A 20 20.56 -19.87 -2.38
C ALA A 20 20.04 -21.29 -2.15
N ALA A 21 18.94 -21.68 -2.83
CA ALA A 21 18.39 -23.03 -2.75
C ALA A 21 19.41 -24.08 -3.21
N ASP A 22 20.06 -23.88 -4.35
CA ASP A 22 21.09 -24.77 -4.89
C ASP A 22 22.29 -24.92 -3.92
N ALA A 23 22.75 -23.82 -3.34
CA ALA A 23 23.87 -23.84 -2.39
C ALA A 23 23.51 -24.60 -1.10
N VAL A 24 22.28 -24.42 -0.58
CA VAL A 24 21.80 -25.13 0.61
C VAL A 24 21.53 -26.61 0.31
N ALA A 25 20.98 -26.93 -0.85
CA ALA A 25 20.76 -28.29 -1.33
C ALA A 25 22.07 -29.08 -1.38
N LEU A 26 23.11 -28.47 -1.98
CA LEU A 26 24.44 -29.06 -2.06
C LEU A 26 25.07 -29.28 -0.67
N LEU A 27 24.84 -28.36 0.27
CA LEU A 27 25.38 -28.45 1.63
C LEU A 27 24.68 -29.53 2.46
N LEU A 28 23.37 -29.68 2.29
CA LEU A 28 22.52 -30.58 3.08
C LEU A 28 22.29 -31.95 2.42
N ASP A 29 22.74 -32.12 1.17
CA ASP A 29 22.51 -33.31 0.35
C ASP A 29 21.01 -33.64 0.20
N VAL A 30 20.22 -32.62 -0.15
CA VAL A 30 18.77 -32.71 -0.35
C VAL A 30 18.37 -32.17 -1.72
N ASP A 31 17.16 -32.50 -2.18
CA ASP A 31 16.59 -31.94 -3.41
C ASP A 31 16.30 -30.42 -3.22
N PRO A 32 16.83 -29.52 -4.07
CA PRO A 32 16.57 -28.09 -3.98
C PRO A 32 15.09 -27.71 -4.06
N ALA A 33 14.25 -28.52 -4.72
CA ALA A 33 12.80 -28.29 -4.77
C ALA A 33 12.13 -28.39 -3.39
N THR A 34 12.80 -28.96 -2.39
CA THR A 34 12.31 -29.04 -1.01
C THR A 34 12.65 -27.80 -0.17
N ILE A 35 13.42 -26.86 -0.73
CA ILE A 35 13.90 -25.66 -0.02
C ILE A 35 13.03 -24.46 -0.39
N THR A 36 12.48 -23.79 0.62
CA THR A 36 11.80 -22.51 0.46
C THR A 36 12.72 -21.38 0.92
N VAL A 37 12.99 -20.43 0.02
CA VAL A 37 13.83 -19.25 0.31
C VAL A 37 12.92 -18.03 0.50
N ASN A 38 13.08 -17.35 1.64
CA ASN A 38 12.48 -16.03 1.87
C ASN A 38 13.58 -14.98 1.70
N LEU A 39 13.58 -14.27 0.56
CA LEU A 39 14.61 -13.29 0.24
C LEU A 39 14.27 -11.91 0.82
N THR A 40 15.16 -11.38 1.66
CA THR A 40 15.13 -9.97 2.09
C THR A 40 16.28 -9.22 1.43
N VAL A 41 15.97 -8.17 0.68
CA VAL A 41 16.97 -7.34 0.01
C VAL A 41 17.28 -6.11 0.85
N GLU A 42 18.53 -5.96 1.26
CA GLU A 42 19.00 -4.74 1.90
C GLU A 42 19.41 -3.72 0.84
N ALA A 43 18.61 -2.65 0.70
CA ALA A 43 18.94 -1.54 -0.18
C ALA A 43 20.06 -0.67 0.42
N PRO A 44 20.87 0.01 -0.41
CA PRO A 44 21.82 1.03 0.05
C PRO A 44 21.13 2.08 0.92
N GLU A 45 21.88 2.66 1.87
CA GLU A 45 21.30 3.58 2.87
C GLU A 45 20.57 4.77 2.23
N GLU A 46 21.14 5.36 1.17
CA GLU A 46 20.50 6.45 0.42
C GLU A 46 19.15 6.03 -0.17
N ALA A 47 19.07 4.84 -0.78
CA ALA A 47 17.81 4.31 -1.30
C ALA A 47 16.80 4.05 -0.17
N ARG A 48 17.24 3.55 0.99
CA ARG A 48 16.38 3.35 2.16
C ARG A 48 15.78 4.64 2.69
N VAL A 49 16.54 5.74 2.69
CA VAL A 49 16.03 7.07 3.07
C VAL A 49 14.90 7.50 2.14
N HIS A 50 15.08 7.36 0.83
CA HIS A 50 14.05 7.73 -0.14
C HIS A 50 12.83 6.81 -0.08
N LEU A 51 13.00 5.50 0.12
CA LEU A 51 11.89 4.56 0.28
C LEU A 51 11.04 4.87 1.52
N ARG A 52 11.66 5.27 2.63
CA ARG A 52 10.95 5.72 3.84
C ARG A 52 10.15 6.99 3.57
N ALA A 53 10.78 8.00 2.97
CA ALA A 53 10.10 9.25 2.64
C ALA A 53 8.92 9.03 1.68
N MET A 54 9.06 8.10 0.73
CA MET A 54 7.98 7.69 -0.17
C MET A 54 6.82 7.06 0.62
N ALA A 55 7.10 6.10 1.52
CA ALA A 55 6.08 5.46 2.34
C ALA A 55 5.35 6.46 3.25
N ASP A 56 6.08 7.40 3.85
CA ASP A 56 5.49 8.47 4.68
C ASP A 56 4.56 9.37 3.84
N ALA A 57 4.98 9.73 2.62
CA ALA A 57 4.18 10.53 1.70
C ALA A 57 2.92 9.78 1.24
N GLU A 58 2.99 8.47 1.02
CA GLU A 58 1.82 7.64 0.70
C GLU A 58 0.84 7.60 1.87
N SER A 59 1.32 7.41 3.11
CA SER A 59 0.48 7.43 4.30
C SER A 59 -0.22 8.79 4.46
N ALA A 60 0.53 9.88 4.33
CA ALA A 60 -0.02 11.24 4.42
C ALA A 60 -1.07 11.53 3.33
N ARG A 61 -0.83 11.06 2.09
CA ARG A 61 -1.80 11.17 1.00
C ARG A 61 -3.09 10.43 1.34
N ASP A 62 -2.98 9.20 1.84
CA ASP A 62 -4.14 8.38 2.15
C ASP A 62 -4.95 8.96 3.32
N GLU A 63 -4.30 9.52 4.33
CA GLU A 63 -4.95 10.28 5.40
C GLU A 63 -5.68 11.52 4.89
N ALA A 64 -5.02 12.32 4.05
CA ALA A 64 -5.60 13.51 3.45
C ALA A 64 -6.82 13.18 2.60
N GLU A 65 -6.77 12.09 1.82
CA GLU A 65 -7.91 11.65 1.01
C GLU A 65 -9.08 11.17 1.87
N ARG A 66 -8.82 10.39 2.94
CA ARG A 66 -9.87 9.99 3.90
C ARG A 66 -10.55 11.21 4.51
N LYS A 67 -9.77 12.20 4.96
CA LYS A 67 -10.30 13.45 5.51
C LYS A 67 -11.11 14.21 4.47
N ARG A 68 -10.60 14.38 3.24
CA ARG A 68 -11.31 15.06 2.14
C ARG A 68 -12.66 14.41 1.85
N LEU A 69 -12.73 13.09 1.83
CA LEU A 69 -13.97 12.35 1.60
C LEU A 69 -14.97 12.52 2.75
N ALA A 70 -14.50 12.52 4.00
CA ALA A 70 -15.35 12.78 5.17
C ALA A 70 -15.93 14.20 5.15
N GLU A 71 -15.11 15.21 4.89
CA GLU A 71 -15.55 16.61 4.79
C GLU A 71 -16.52 16.82 3.61
N LEU A 72 -16.28 16.16 2.47
CA LEU A 72 -17.19 16.20 1.33
C LEU A 72 -18.57 15.61 1.68
N ALA A 73 -18.60 14.51 2.44
CA ALA A 73 -19.85 13.91 2.90
C ALA A 73 -20.59 14.83 3.89
N ALA A 74 -19.87 15.38 4.88
CA ALA A 74 -20.43 16.31 5.85
C ALA A 74 -20.98 17.57 5.19
N ALA A 75 -20.24 18.15 4.23
CA ALA A 75 -20.69 19.31 3.47
C ALA A 75 -21.92 19.00 2.60
N ALA A 76 -21.95 17.84 1.94
CA ALA A 76 -23.11 17.38 1.18
C ALA A 76 -24.36 17.26 2.06
N GLN A 77 -24.22 16.68 3.25
CA GLN A 77 -25.32 16.55 4.20
C GLN A 77 -25.81 17.92 4.68
N ALA A 78 -24.89 18.80 5.09
CA ALA A 78 -25.23 20.14 5.58
C ALA A 78 -25.98 20.99 4.53
N LEU A 79 -25.60 20.90 3.25
CA LEU A 79 -26.28 21.63 2.17
C LEU A 79 -27.71 21.11 1.96
N VAL A 80 -27.90 19.79 1.98
CA VAL A 80 -29.23 19.18 1.83
C VAL A 80 -30.11 19.47 3.04
N ASP A 81 -29.56 19.41 4.26
CA ASP A 81 -30.27 19.76 5.50
C ASP A 81 -30.69 21.23 5.55
N ALA A 82 -29.90 22.11 4.91
CA ALA A 82 -30.27 23.51 4.69
C ALA A 82 -31.34 23.72 3.61
N GLY A 83 -31.90 22.64 3.05
CA GLY A 83 -32.98 22.68 2.06
C GLY A 83 -32.52 22.81 0.61
N MET A 84 -31.21 22.73 0.32
CA MET A 84 -30.75 22.72 -1.06
C MET A 84 -31.10 21.42 -1.77
N THR A 85 -31.41 21.52 -3.06
CA THR A 85 -31.58 20.33 -3.89
C THR A 85 -30.22 19.63 -4.06
N VAL A 86 -30.24 18.30 -4.18
CA VAL A 86 -29.04 17.48 -4.46
C VAL A 86 -28.29 17.99 -5.71
N ARG A 87 -29.00 18.55 -6.68
CA ARG A 87 -28.43 19.09 -7.92
C ARG A 87 -27.64 20.37 -7.66
N ASP A 88 -28.17 21.28 -6.86
CA ASP A 88 -27.50 22.54 -6.53
C ASP A 88 -26.34 22.31 -5.57
N ALA A 89 -26.50 21.42 -4.59
CA ALA A 89 -25.41 20.98 -3.73
C ALA A 89 -24.25 20.39 -4.55
N GLY A 90 -24.53 19.61 -5.60
CA GLY A 90 -23.47 19.11 -6.50
C GLY A 90 -22.70 20.23 -7.19
N ARG A 91 -23.39 21.29 -7.64
CA ARG A 91 -22.74 22.47 -8.24
C ARG A 91 -21.83 23.18 -7.24
N VAL A 92 -22.29 23.38 -6.00
CA VAL A 92 -21.49 24.02 -4.92
C VAL A 92 -20.25 23.19 -4.60
N LEU A 93 -20.40 21.87 -4.48
CA LEU A 93 -19.31 20.97 -4.11
C LEU A 93 -18.39 20.58 -5.27
N GLY A 94 -18.65 21.09 -6.48
CA GLY A 94 -17.87 20.73 -7.67
C GLY A 94 -17.95 19.25 -8.03
N THR A 95 -19.08 18.59 -7.73
CA THR A 95 -19.28 17.16 -8.00
C THR A 95 -20.64 16.88 -8.65
N SER A 96 -20.86 15.65 -9.11
CA SER A 96 -22.12 15.28 -9.74
C SER A 96 -23.25 15.17 -8.71
N HIS A 97 -24.47 15.43 -9.14
CA HIS A 97 -25.66 15.22 -8.29
C HIS A 97 -25.78 13.75 -7.83
N GLN A 98 -25.36 12.78 -8.66
CA GLN A 98 -25.31 11.36 -8.30
C GLN A 98 -24.37 11.12 -7.11
N ARG A 99 -23.20 11.78 -7.10
CA ARG A 99 -22.25 11.66 -6.01
C ARG A 99 -22.81 12.25 -4.72
N VAL A 100 -23.44 13.42 -4.77
CA VAL A 100 -24.15 14.00 -3.61
C VAL A 100 -25.23 13.05 -3.10
N ALA A 101 -26.07 12.51 -3.98
CA ALA A 101 -27.10 11.55 -3.60
C ALA A 101 -26.53 10.28 -2.94
N GLN A 102 -25.36 9.80 -3.36
CA GLN A 102 -24.70 8.68 -2.71
C GLN A 102 -24.18 9.03 -1.31
N LEU A 103 -23.61 10.23 -1.17
CA LEU A 103 -23.04 10.70 0.09
C LEU A 103 -24.11 10.95 1.16
N THR A 104 -25.30 11.41 0.78
CA THR A 104 -26.41 11.69 1.72
C THR A 104 -27.34 10.50 1.95
N LYS A 105 -27.32 9.48 1.08
CA LYS A 105 -28.11 8.23 1.26
C LYS A 105 -27.44 7.21 2.16
N ARG A 106 -26.12 7.25 2.32
CA ARG A 106 -25.42 6.40 3.28
C ARG A 106 -25.52 7.12 4.63
N PRO A 107 -26.30 6.61 5.60
CA PRO A 107 -26.18 7.12 6.96
C PRO A 107 -24.72 6.92 7.35
N GLY A 108 -24.09 7.96 7.90
CA GLY A 108 -22.74 7.85 8.45
C GLY A 108 -22.68 6.61 9.35
N ALA A 109 -21.81 5.67 9.03
CA ALA A 109 -21.49 4.60 9.95
C ALA A 109 -20.88 5.24 11.21
N PRO A 110 -21.41 4.98 12.41
CA PRO A 110 -20.94 5.63 13.64
C PRO A 110 -19.70 4.96 14.25
N ALA A 111 -18.92 5.81 14.92
CA ALA A 111 -17.86 5.63 15.94
C ALA A 111 -16.53 4.98 15.51
#